data_AF-A0A8T6HGW2-F1
#
_entry.id   AF-A0A8T6HGW2-F1
#
_cell.length_a   1.000
_cell.length_b   1.000
_cell.length_c   1.000
_cell.angle_alpha   90.00
_cell.angle_beta   90.00
_cell.angle_gamma   90.00
#
_symmetry.space_group_name_H-M   'P 1'
#
loop_
_entity.id
_entity.type
_entity.pdbx_description
1 polymer ?
#
loop_
_entity_poly.entity_id
_entity_poly.type
_entity_poly.pdbx_seq_one_letter_code
_entity_poly.pdbx_strand_id
1 'polypeptide(L)'
;MRCCRSSRPEQPRTQRRPENMGWPIHRPTGLTHHNPARSSKGYTLVCGTNANDAVLIDMQGRVVHRWRIDDRRFFTVELLPNGNLLALVAPEHPPAPRTSGSESRFAVDPGGPPEIFNMLGGRGNGLRELDWDSNTVWEYDNPGIHHDFHRLDNGHTVTLEWVEMTKDIEEAVIGGGRQPDQPMPPNMMGDDIIEIDAEGAEVSRINLWKVLKPEDAIICPLENTWEWTHVNSIEQIPDGGLLFSARNVSTIGIVDPPEDDGPGTLRWRFGQPEISHQHHASWQDDGRVLVYDNGMHRLQDLAYSRILSIDPETDEFDVVFQGDPREQFFSAHISGVARLPNDNHLVTEGAAGRLFEVDSQGTVVWEWVSPFQMKQRGDLANWVFRAWRYGADYSGLAGRELNADQHIDFNRLHGLVE
;
A
#
# COMPACT_ATOMS: atom_id res chain seq x y z
N MET A 1 40.63 -51.61 -28.93
CA MET A 1 40.55 -50.13 -28.85
C MET A 1 39.52 -49.76 -27.79
N ARG A 2 39.96 -49.40 -26.58
CA ARG A 2 39.10 -48.81 -25.54
C ARG A 2 39.40 -47.30 -25.53
N CYS A 3 38.43 -46.48 -25.90
CA CYS A 3 38.54 -45.02 -25.77
C CYS A 3 38.11 -44.60 -24.36
N CYS A 4 39.07 -44.14 -23.56
CA CYS A 4 38.82 -43.44 -22.31
C CYS A 4 38.13 -42.10 -22.60
N ARG A 5 36.90 -41.89 -22.08
CA ARG A 5 36.33 -40.55 -21.95
C ARG A 5 36.79 -39.98 -20.61
N SER A 6 37.57 -38.90 -20.65
CA SER A 6 37.93 -38.13 -19.46
C SER A 6 36.71 -37.34 -18.98
N SER A 7 36.27 -37.63 -17.76
CA SER A 7 35.31 -36.80 -17.03
C SER A 7 36.02 -35.55 -16.53
N ARG A 8 35.73 -34.39 -17.11
CA ARG A 8 36.04 -33.11 -16.47
C ARG A 8 35.02 -32.88 -15.34
N PRO A 9 35.44 -32.53 -14.12
CA PRO A 9 34.50 -32.14 -13.08
C PRO A 9 33.86 -30.79 -13.46
N GLU A 10 32.53 -30.72 -13.42
CA GLU A 10 31.80 -29.46 -13.50
C GLU A 10 32.17 -28.61 -12.27
N GLN A 11 32.78 -27.46 -12.51
CA GLN A 11 32.93 -26.45 -11.47
C GLN A 11 31.54 -25.89 -11.14
N PRO A 12 31.18 -25.72 -9.86
CA PRO A 12 29.94 -25.04 -9.50
C PRO A 12 30.02 -23.60 -10.01
N ARG A 13 29.21 -23.28 -11.02
CA ARG A 13 29.01 -21.90 -11.45
C ARG A 13 28.32 -21.17 -10.31
N THR A 14 29.08 -20.47 -9.48
CA THR A 14 28.57 -19.37 -8.68
C THR A 14 28.17 -18.26 -9.66
N GLN A 15 26.99 -18.37 -10.28
CA GLN A 15 26.35 -17.23 -10.91
C GLN A 15 25.99 -16.27 -9.78
N ARG A 16 26.91 -15.34 -9.46
CA ARG A 16 26.49 -14.06 -8.91
C ARG A 16 25.50 -13.52 -9.92
N ARG A 17 24.20 -13.54 -9.60
CA ARG A 17 23.23 -12.80 -10.39
C ARG A 17 23.73 -11.35 -10.38
N PRO A 18 23.93 -10.72 -11.54
CA PRO A 18 24.26 -9.30 -11.55
C PRO A 18 23.21 -8.58 -10.71
N GLU A 19 23.64 -7.58 -9.93
CA GLU A 19 22.78 -6.65 -9.22
C GLU A 19 22.01 -5.84 -10.26
N ASN A 20 21.01 -6.49 -10.88
CA ASN A 20 20.17 -5.95 -11.94
C ASN A 20 19.13 -5.03 -11.31
N MET A 21 19.57 -3.94 -10.70
CA MET A 21 18.71 -2.82 -10.39
C MET A 21 18.69 -1.94 -11.65
N GLY A 22 17.51 -1.59 -12.16
CA GLY A 22 17.35 -0.63 -13.26
C GLY A 22 17.82 0.79 -12.89
N TRP A 23 18.07 1.03 -11.60
CA TRP A 23 18.65 2.26 -11.08
C TRP A 23 20.17 2.14 -10.94
N PRO A 24 20.92 3.27 -11.05
CA PRO A 24 22.34 3.26 -10.75
C PRO A 24 22.61 2.69 -9.36
N ILE A 25 23.57 1.77 -9.23
CA ILE A 25 24.05 1.24 -7.93
C ILE A 25 24.58 2.36 -7.00
N HIS A 26 24.84 3.54 -7.55
CA HIS A 26 25.28 4.74 -6.86
C HIS A 26 24.17 5.78 -6.67
N ARG A 27 22.89 5.43 -6.89
CA ARG A 27 21.78 6.34 -6.60
C ARG A 27 21.83 6.70 -5.12
N PRO A 28 21.92 8.00 -4.77
CA PRO A 28 21.89 8.41 -3.38
C PRO A 28 20.56 7.98 -2.71
N THR A 29 20.68 7.41 -1.52
CA THR A 29 19.57 7.13 -0.60
C THR A 29 19.67 8.03 0.63
N GLY A 30 18.63 8.06 1.46
CA GLY A 30 18.52 9.04 2.54
C GLY A 30 18.03 10.38 2.02
N LEU A 31 18.39 11.47 2.71
CA LEU A 31 17.99 12.83 2.32
C LEU A 31 18.76 13.28 1.07
N THR A 32 18.04 13.62 0.02
CA THR A 32 18.61 14.07 -1.26
C THR A 32 18.30 15.54 -1.56
N HIS A 33 17.23 16.09 -0.97
CA HIS A 33 16.90 17.51 -1.06
C HIS A 33 16.20 18.01 0.21
N HIS A 34 16.49 19.24 0.64
CA HIS A 34 15.77 19.89 1.72
C HIS A 34 15.88 21.41 1.65
N ASN A 35 14.72 22.07 1.56
CA ASN A 35 14.56 23.51 1.72
C ASN A 35 13.77 23.82 3.01
N PRO A 36 14.46 24.07 4.14
CA PRO A 36 13.81 24.22 5.45
C PRO A 36 12.92 25.47 5.59
N ALA A 37 12.99 26.41 4.63
CA ALA A 37 12.13 27.59 4.60
C ALA A 37 10.76 27.30 3.97
N ARG A 38 10.64 26.20 3.21
CA ARG A 38 9.41 25.83 2.50
C ARG A 38 8.83 24.49 2.94
N SER A 39 9.65 23.58 3.46
CA SER A 39 9.20 22.27 3.92
C SER A 39 8.41 22.34 5.23
N SER A 40 7.45 21.43 5.37
CA SER A 40 6.68 21.23 6.58
C SER A 40 7.54 20.48 7.59
N LYS A 41 7.62 21.04 8.80
CA LYS A 41 8.40 20.44 9.88
C LYS A 41 7.66 19.23 10.45
N GLY A 42 8.42 18.27 10.96
CA GLY A 42 7.86 17.12 11.65
C GLY A 42 8.76 15.91 11.55
N TYR A 43 8.14 14.75 11.77
CA TYR A 43 8.77 13.44 11.67
C TYR A 43 7.99 12.60 10.67
N THR A 44 8.71 11.93 9.76
CA THR A 44 8.07 11.08 8.75
C THR A 44 8.14 9.62 9.19
N LEU A 45 6.99 8.98 9.37
CA LEU A 45 6.85 7.55 9.61
C LEU A 45 6.92 6.81 8.26
N VAL A 46 7.77 5.79 8.19
CA VAL A 46 7.92 4.97 7.00
C VAL A 46 8.23 3.53 7.37
N CYS A 47 7.64 2.58 6.63
CA CYS A 47 8.08 1.19 6.62
C CYS A 47 8.16 0.70 5.16
N GLY A 48 9.05 -0.25 4.93
CA GLY A 48 9.04 -0.99 3.67
C GLY A 48 7.85 -1.96 3.61
N THR A 49 7.38 -2.27 2.40
CA THR A 49 6.48 -3.42 2.22
C THR A 49 7.21 -4.71 2.61
N ASN A 50 6.65 -5.48 3.54
CA ASN A 50 7.26 -6.71 4.06
C ASN A 50 8.57 -6.47 4.85
N ALA A 51 8.62 -5.41 5.67
CA ALA A 51 9.78 -5.03 6.48
C ALA A 51 9.71 -5.54 7.93
N ASN A 52 10.84 -5.73 8.59
CA ASN A 52 10.86 -5.98 10.04
C ASN A 52 10.76 -4.71 10.88
N ASP A 53 11.04 -3.56 10.27
CA ASP A 53 11.22 -2.29 10.95
C ASP A 53 10.32 -1.22 10.35
N ALA A 54 9.71 -0.44 11.23
CA ALA A 54 9.06 0.83 10.92
C ALA A 54 9.85 1.92 11.64
N VAL A 55 10.08 3.06 10.99
CA VAL A 55 10.96 4.11 11.53
C VAL A 55 10.31 5.48 11.44
N LEU A 56 10.56 6.31 12.46
CA LEU A 56 10.40 7.76 12.36
C LEU A 56 11.72 8.37 11.90
N ILE A 57 11.68 9.19 10.86
CA ILE A 57 12.81 9.99 10.40
C ILE A 57 12.59 11.48 10.66
N ASP A 58 13.66 12.17 11.04
CA ASP A 58 13.66 13.63 11.16
C ASP A 58 13.78 14.34 9.78
N MET A 59 13.76 15.67 9.79
CA MET A 59 13.91 16.48 8.57
C MET A 59 15.32 16.41 7.96
N GLN A 60 16.30 15.81 8.64
CA GLN A 60 17.62 15.49 8.09
C GLN A 60 17.66 14.08 7.48
N GLY A 61 16.54 13.34 7.49
CA GLY A 61 16.43 11.99 6.95
C GLY A 61 17.04 10.92 7.86
N ARG A 62 17.32 11.24 9.12
CA ARG A 62 17.91 10.31 10.10
C ARG A 62 16.81 9.65 10.91
N VAL A 63 16.98 8.36 11.20
CA VAL A 63 16.09 7.62 12.09
C VAL A 63 16.23 8.15 13.52
N VAL A 64 15.11 8.54 14.11
CA VAL A 64 14.99 9.03 15.49
C VAL A 64 14.18 8.11 16.40
N HIS A 65 13.45 7.15 15.82
CA HIS A 65 12.78 6.08 16.53
C HIS A 65 12.56 4.88 15.60
N ARG A 66 12.47 3.67 16.18
CA ARG A 66 12.30 2.42 15.43
C ARG A 66 11.40 1.46 16.21
N TRP A 67 10.35 0.99 15.55
CA TRP A 67 9.62 -0.21 15.97
C TRP A 67 10.11 -1.42 15.20
N ARG A 68 10.17 -2.57 15.89
CA ARG A 68 10.62 -3.83 15.31
C ARG A 68 9.67 -4.97 15.63
N ILE A 69 9.39 -5.79 14.62
CA ILE A 69 8.74 -7.09 14.79
C ILE A 69 9.61 -8.18 14.15
N ASP A 70 9.70 -9.33 14.82
CA ASP A 70 10.53 -10.45 14.38
C ASP A 70 9.70 -11.63 13.87
N ASP A 71 8.53 -11.87 14.48
CA ASP A 71 7.61 -12.97 14.18
C ASP A 71 6.68 -12.70 12.98
N ARG A 72 6.64 -11.45 12.50
CA ARG A 72 5.84 -11.00 11.34
C ARG A 72 6.59 -9.94 10.53
N ARG A 73 5.94 -9.36 9.53
CA ARG A 73 6.48 -8.27 8.70
C ARG A 73 5.47 -7.15 8.57
N PHE A 74 5.91 -5.90 8.64
CA PHE A 74 5.09 -4.72 8.41
C PHE A 74 4.75 -4.65 6.93
N PHE A 75 3.49 -4.38 6.63
CA PHE A 75 3.04 -3.99 5.29
C PHE A 75 2.85 -2.48 5.20
N THR A 76 2.05 -1.92 6.11
CA THR A 76 1.83 -0.48 6.29
C THR A 76 1.55 -0.18 7.76
N VAL A 77 1.79 1.06 8.18
CA VAL A 77 1.75 1.47 9.59
C VAL A 77 1.16 2.87 9.74
N GLU A 78 0.58 3.14 10.90
CA GLU A 78 0.09 4.46 11.32
C GLU A 78 0.41 4.67 12.80
N LEU A 79 0.88 5.87 13.16
CA LEU A 79 1.05 6.27 14.56
C LEU A 79 -0.28 6.81 15.07
N LEU A 80 -0.81 6.23 16.13
CA LEU A 80 -2.05 6.63 16.76
C LEU A 80 -1.85 7.80 17.75
N PRO A 81 -2.93 8.55 18.08
CA PRO A 81 -2.85 9.68 19.02
C PRO A 81 -2.38 9.34 20.44
N ASN A 82 -2.49 8.07 20.84
CA ASN A 82 -2.00 7.57 22.13
C ASN A 82 -0.48 7.26 22.13
N GLY A 83 0.18 7.34 20.96
CA GLY A 83 1.59 7.05 20.76
C GLY A 83 1.91 5.59 20.45
N ASN A 84 0.90 4.75 20.25
CA ASN A 84 1.08 3.39 19.77
C ASN A 84 1.13 3.35 18.24
N LEU A 85 1.82 2.36 17.69
CA LEU A 85 1.87 2.10 16.25
C LEU A 85 0.85 1.02 15.89
N LEU A 86 -0.16 1.35 15.10
CA LEU A 86 -1.05 0.36 14.48
C LEU A 86 -0.46 -0.08 13.15
N ALA A 87 -0.48 -1.38 12.88
CA ALA A 87 0.16 -1.95 11.70
C ALA A 87 -0.68 -3.06 11.07
N LEU A 88 -0.73 -3.04 9.74
CA LEU A 88 -1.06 -4.23 8.95
C LEU A 88 0.20 -5.08 8.86
N VAL A 89 0.09 -6.33 9.30
CA VAL A 89 1.20 -7.27 9.30
C VAL A 89 0.96 -8.41 8.33
N ALA A 90 2.06 -8.96 7.80
CA ALA A 90 2.10 -10.11 6.92
C ALA A 90 2.92 -11.25 7.55
N PRO A 91 2.77 -12.50 7.07
CA PRO A 91 3.54 -13.63 7.57
C PRO A 91 5.06 -13.42 7.46
N GLU A 92 5.82 -13.88 8.45
CA GLU A 92 7.31 -13.81 8.45
C GLU A 92 7.94 -14.41 7.19
N HIS A 93 7.42 -15.55 6.75
CA HIS A 93 7.86 -16.27 5.57
C HIS A 93 6.72 -16.31 4.57
N PRO A 94 6.56 -15.25 3.74
CA PRO A 94 5.58 -15.31 2.68
C PRO A 94 5.94 -16.50 1.77
N PRO A 95 4.95 -17.33 1.39
CA PRO A 95 5.22 -18.46 0.51
C PRO A 95 5.89 -17.95 -0.77
N ALA A 96 6.88 -18.69 -1.25
CA ALA A 96 7.57 -18.34 -2.49
C ALA A 96 6.54 -18.16 -3.61
N PRO A 97 6.71 -17.17 -4.51
CA PRO A 97 5.85 -17.06 -5.69
C PRO A 97 5.89 -18.40 -6.43
N ARG A 98 4.77 -19.13 -6.46
CA ARG A 98 4.71 -20.41 -7.19
C ARG A 98 4.97 -20.08 -8.66
N THR A 99 6.12 -20.52 -9.17
CA THR A 99 6.53 -20.29 -10.55
C THR A 99 5.46 -20.80 -11.52
N SER A 100 5.39 -20.20 -12.71
CA SER A 100 4.59 -20.70 -13.81
C SER A 100 5.04 -22.10 -14.20
N GLY A 101 4.31 -23.10 -13.72
CA GLY A 101 4.52 -24.49 -14.10
C GLY A 101 4.17 -25.56 -13.06
N SER A 102 3.87 -25.24 -11.80
CA SER A 102 3.43 -26.30 -10.87
C SER A 102 1.93 -26.55 -11.01
N GLU A 103 1.56 -27.83 -11.13
CA GLU A 103 0.18 -28.35 -11.15
C GLU A 103 -0.63 -28.04 -9.86
N SER A 104 -0.08 -27.23 -8.96
CA SER A 104 -0.60 -26.98 -7.62
C SER A 104 -0.97 -25.52 -7.36
N ARG A 105 -1.11 -24.63 -8.36
CA ARG A 105 -1.29 -23.18 -8.10
C ARG A 105 -2.46 -22.82 -7.17
N PHE A 106 -3.47 -23.68 -7.05
CA PHE A 106 -4.60 -23.57 -6.11
C PHE A 106 -4.83 -24.88 -5.35
N ALA A 107 -3.76 -25.56 -4.93
CA ALA A 107 -3.91 -26.74 -4.08
C ALA A 107 -4.68 -26.35 -2.81
N VAL A 108 -5.43 -27.27 -2.23
CA VAL A 108 -6.18 -26.95 -1.01
C VAL A 108 -5.31 -27.36 0.18
N ASP A 109 -4.98 -26.41 1.06
CA ASP A 109 -4.49 -26.72 2.40
C ASP A 109 -5.73 -27.01 3.29
N PRO A 110 -6.00 -28.27 3.68
CA PRO A 110 -7.18 -28.61 4.44
C PRO A 110 -7.10 -27.99 5.84
N GLY A 111 -7.77 -26.84 6.02
CA GLY A 111 -7.82 -26.08 7.28
C GLY A 111 -7.04 -24.77 7.28
N GLY A 112 -6.36 -24.42 6.18
CA GLY A 112 -5.74 -23.11 5.98
C GLY A 112 -6.67 -22.12 5.26
N PRO A 113 -6.33 -20.81 5.23
CA PRO A 113 -7.06 -19.84 4.42
C PRO A 113 -6.99 -20.18 2.91
N PRO A 114 -7.91 -19.66 2.09
CA PRO A 114 -7.89 -19.89 0.64
C PRO A 114 -6.50 -19.66 0.04
N GLU A 115 -5.96 -20.66 -0.67
CA GLU A 115 -4.59 -20.59 -1.21
C GLU A 115 -4.40 -19.39 -2.15
N ILE A 116 -5.48 -18.92 -2.80
CA ILE A 116 -5.49 -17.73 -3.66
C ILE A 116 -4.97 -16.47 -2.95
N PHE A 117 -5.16 -16.33 -1.64
CA PHE A 117 -4.63 -15.16 -0.90
C PHE A 117 -3.12 -15.02 -1.05
N ASN A 118 -2.38 -16.13 -1.23
CA ASN A 118 -0.94 -16.11 -1.46
C ASN A 118 -0.53 -15.57 -2.85
N MET A 119 -1.49 -15.45 -3.76
CA MET A 119 -1.28 -15.02 -5.14
C MET A 119 -1.71 -13.57 -5.38
N LEU A 120 -2.57 -13.02 -4.50
CA LEU A 120 -3.05 -11.65 -4.57
C LEU A 120 -2.01 -10.66 -4.01
N GLY A 121 -2.06 -9.43 -4.51
CA GLY A 121 -1.18 -8.34 -4.05
C GLY A 121 -1.69 -7.75 -2.74
N GLY A 122 -0.78 -7.22 -1.90
CA GLY A 122 -1.16 -6.47 -0.71
C GLY A 122 -1.64 -7.31 0.49
N ARG A 123 -1.40 -8.62 0.47
CA ARG A 123 -1.79 -9.53 1.55
C ARG A 123 -1.25 -9.07 2.91
N GLY A 124 -2.18 -8.89 3.86
CA GLY A 124 -1.92 -8.98 5.28
C GLY A 124 -2.33 -10.35 5.82
N ASN A 125 -2.14 -10.56 7.11
CA ASN A 125 -2.72 -11.68 7.84
C ASN A 125 -3.14 -11.33 9.27
N GLY A 126 -3.12 -10.04 9.60
CA GLY A 126 -3.52 -9.53 10.88
C GLY A 126 -3.18 -8.06 11.06
N LEU A 127 -3.76 -7.47 12.08
CA LEU A 127 -3.45 -6.15 12.59
C LEU A 127 -2.70 -6.30 13.92
N ARG A 128 -1.79 -5.37 14.19
CA ARG A 128 -1.04 -5.35 15.44
C ARG A 128 -0.86 -3.92 15.92
N GLU A 129 -1.20 -3.67 17.17
CA GLU A 129 -0.89 -2.41 17.86
C GLU A 129 0.33 -2.64 18.75
N LEU A 130 1.36 -1.82 18.55
CA LEU A 130 2.60 -1.84 19.31
C LEU A 130 2.71 -0.60 20.17
N ASP A 131 3.16 -0.74 21.41
CA ASP A 131 3.59 0.41 22.19
C ASP A 131 4.90 1.01 21.64
N TRP A 132 5.36 2.09 22.27
CA TRP A 132 6.59 2.79 21.87
C TRP A 132 7.83 1.89 21.87
N ASP A 133 7.86 0.87 22.73
CA ASP A 133 9.00 -0.03 22.93
C ASP A 133 8.88 -1.31 22.08
N SER A 134 7.94 -1.35 21.12
CA SER A 134 7.64 -2.51 20.26
C SER A 134 6.96 -3.69 20.96
N ASN A 135 6.41 -3.52 22.16
CA ASN A 135 5.59 -4.57 22.77
C ASN A 135 4.21 -4.59 22.11
N THR A 136 3.71 -5.79 21.82
CA THR A 136 2.33 -5.95 21.33
C THR A 136 1.35 -5.68 22.46
N VAL A 137 0.45 -4.72 22.26
CA VAL A 137 -0.61 -4.36 23.21
C VAL A 137 -1.99 -4.78 22.73
N TRP A 138 -2.15 -5.00 21.43
CA TRP A 138 -3.36 -5.55 20.82
C TRP A 138 -3.03 -6.25 19.50
N GLU A 139 -3.80 -7.27 19.17
CA GLU A 139 -3.67 -8.02 17.92
C GLU A 139 -5.03 -8.52 17.42
N TYR A 140 -5.15 -8.64 16.10
CA TYR A 140 -6.29 -9.24 15.43
C TYR A 140 -5.78 -10.07 14.26
N ASP A 141 -6.00 -11.38 14.30
CA ASP A 141 -5.59 -12.30 13.23
C ASP A 141 -6.76 -12.56 12.29
N ASN A 142 -6.59 -12.18 11.03
CA ASN A 142 -7.49 -12.53 9.96
C ASN A 142 -6.67 -12.73 8.67
N PRO A 143 -6.66 -13.93 8.08
CA PRO A 143 -5.83 -14.22 6.91
C PRO A 143 -6.33 -13.58 5.61
N GLY A 144 -7.57 -13.06 5.58
CA GLY A 144 -8.20 -12.44 4.41
C GLY A 144 -7.99 -10.93 4.31
N ILE A 145 -7.44 -10.28 5.33
CA ILE A 145 -7.26 -8.83 5.29
C ILE A 145 -6.08 -8.40 4.44
N HIS A 146 -6.19 -7.23 3.80
CA HIS A 146 -5.19 -6.74 2.87
C HIS A 146 -5.12 -5.22 2.81
N HIS A 147 -4.00 -4.74 2.29
CA HIS A 147 -3.69 -3.35 1.93
C HIS A 147 -3.77 -2.31 3.05
N ASP A 148 -4.94 -2.09 3.65
CA ASP A 148 -5.21 -0.91 4.47
C ASP A 148 -6.16 -1.16 5.64
N PHE A 149 -6.07 -0.26 6.62
CA PHE A 149 -6.94 -0.19 7.79
C PHE A 149 -7.15 1.27 8.18
N HIS A 150 -8.16 1.54 8.99
CA HIS A 150 -8.36 2.86 9.58
C HIS A 150 -8.97 2.74 10.98
N ARG A 151 -8.42 3.45 11.97
CA ARG A 151 -8.97 3.53 13.33
C ARG A 151 -10.04 4.61 13.35
N LEU A 152 -11.29 4.21 13.58
CA LEU A 152 -12.45 5.09 13.65
C LEU A 152 -12.45 5.92 14.94
N ASP A 153 -13.19 7.03 14.92
CA ASP A 153 -13.37 7.94 16.05
C ASP A 153 -13.96 7.26 17.31
N ASN A 154 -14.76 6.21 17.12
CA ASN A 154 -15.35 5.42 18.20
C ASN A 154 -14.36 4.42 18.83
N GLY A 155 -13.13 4.31 18.30
CA GLY A 155 -12.09 3.37 18.74
C GLY A 155 -12.12 2.01 18.03
N HIS A 156 -13.13 1.73 17.21
CA HIS A 156 -13.17 0.54 16.35
C HIS A 156 -12.18 0.67 15.19
N THR A 157 -11.84 -0.44 14.55
CA THR A 157 -10.97 -0.44 13.37
C THR A 157 -11.71 -1.00 12.17
N VAL A 158 -11.68 -0.29 11.04
CA VAL A 158 -12.10 -0.84 9.76
C VAL A 158 -10.90 -1.39 9.00
N THR A 159 -11.10 -2.47 8.26
CA THR A 159 -10.09 -3.06 7.37
C THR A 159 -10.76 -3.70 6.17
N LEU A 160 -9.98 -3.92 5.12
CA LEU A 160 -10.40 -4.61 3.92
C LEU A 160 -10.26 -6.11 4.09
N GLU A 161 -11.20 -6.90 3.57
CA GLU A 161 -11.16 -8.35 3.57
C GLU A 161 -11.54 -8.93 2.20
N TRP A 162 -10.72 -9.86 1.71
CA TRP A 162 -11.04 -10.64 0.54
C TRP A 162 -12.12 -11.68 0.82
N VAL A 163 -13.12 -11.74 -0.07
CA VAL A 163 -14.23 -12.69 0.00
C VAL A 163 -14.43 -13.42 -1.32
N GLU A 164 -14.74 -14.72 -1.26
CA GLU A 164 -15.09 -15.47 -2.47
C GLU A 164 -16.46 -15.03 -2.97
N MET A 165 -16.51 -14.61 -4.23
CA MET A 165 -17.75 -14.23 -4.89
C MET A 165 -18.52 -15.46 -5.36
N THR A 166 -19.83 -15.29 -5.49
CA THR A 166 -20.70 -16.31 -6.08
C THR A 166 -20.53 -16.34 -7.61
N LYS A 167 -20.79 -17.51 -8.21
CA LYS A 167 -20.60 -17.71 -9.66
C LYS A 167 -21.49 -16.84 -10.54
N ASP A 168 -22.68 -16.50 -10.07
CA ASP A 168 -23.60 -15.61 -10.78
C ASP A 168 -23.05 -14.20 -10.95
N ILE A 169 -22.34 -13.65 -9.94
CA ILE A 169 -21.68 -12.35 -10.11
C ILE A 169 -20.38 -12.49 -10.90
N GLU A 170 -19.58 -13.54 -10.70
CA GLU A 170 -18.38 -13.80 -11.52
C GLU A 170 -18.70 -13.82 -13.02
N GLU A 171 -19.82 -14.42 -13.42
CA GLU A 171 -20.30 -14.44 -14.81
C GLU A 171 -20.77 -13.07 -15.32
N ALA A 172 -21.16 -12.16 -14.42
CA ALA A 172 -21.61 -10.81 -14.75
C ALA A 172 -20.46 -9.80 -14.85
N VAL A 173 -19.33 -10.04 -14.18
CA VAL A 173 -18.15 -9.17 -14.20
C VAL A 173 -17.61 -8.96 -15.62
N ILE A 174 -17.31 -7.70 -15.96
CA ILE A 174 -16.87 -7.29 -17.28
C ILE A 174 -15.40 -6.89 -17.25
N GLY A 175 -14.68 -7.20 -18.33
CA GLY A 175 -13.29 -6.80 -18.52
C GLY A 175 -12.31 -7.86 -18.03
N GLY A 176 -11.08 -7.43 -17.78
CA GLY A 176 -9.97 -8.33 -17.44
C GLY A 176 -9.51 -9.19 -18.62
N GLY A 177 -8.23 -9.52 -18.59
CA GLY A 177 -7.57 -10.41 -19.52
C GLY A 177 -7.50 -11.83 -18.95
N ARG A 178 -7.84 -12.80 -19.79
CA ARG A 178 -7.63 -14.23 -19.50
C ARG A 178 -6.72 -14.83 -20.57
N GLN A 179 -5.56 -15.34 -20.17
CA GLN A 179 -4.75 -16.11 -21.12
C GLN A 179 -5.36 -17.52 -21.31
N PRO A 180 -5.31 -18.10 -22.52
CA PRO A 180 -5.99 -19.36 -22.86
C PRO A 180 -5.69 -20.54 -21.92
N ASP A 181 -4.49 -20.59 -21.34
CA ASP A 181 -4.04 -21.68 -20.46
C ASP A 181 -3.75 -21.21 -19.03
N GLN A 182 -4.22 -20.01 -18.64
CA GLN A 182 -4.02 -19.50 -17.29
C GLN A 182 -4.87 -20.31 -16.29
N PRO A 183 -4.26 -20.90 -15.25
CA PRO A 183 -5.00 -21.50 -14.16
C PRO A 183 -5.89 -20.46 -13.49
N MET A 184 -7.13 -20.84 -13.19
CA MET A 184 -8.11 -19.99 -12.52
C MET A 184 -8.42 -20.51 -11.12
N PRO A 185 -8.64 -19.62 -10.14
CA PRO A 185 -9.18 -20.02 -8.85
C PRO A 185 -10.57 -20.62 -8.99
N PRO A 186 -11.04 -21.39 -7.99
CA PRO A 186 -12.38 -21.96 -8.01
C PRO A 186 -13.46 -20.87 -8.06
N ASN A 187 -13.28 -19.77 -7.32
CA ASN A 187 -14.15 -18.60 -7.31
C ASN A 187 -13.29 -17.34 -7.53
N MET A 188 -13.87 -16.34 -8.18
CA MET A 188 -13.31 -14.99 -8.22
C MET A 188 -13.37 -14.33 -6.84
N MET A 189 -12.37 -13.51 -6.54
CA MET A 189 -12.30 -12.76 -5.28
C MET A 189 -12.91 -11.37 -5.45
N GLY A 190 -13.68 -10.96 -4.45
CA GLY A 190 -14.14 -9.58 -4.26
C GLY A 190 -13.59 -9.02 -2.94
N ASP A 191 -13.94 -7.78 -2.66
CA ASP A 191 -13.58 -7.12 -1.41
C ASP A 191 -14.85 -6.81 -0.60
N ASP A 192 -14.72 -6.97 0.71
CA ASP A 192 -15.62 -6.44 1.73
C ASP A 192 -14.86 -5.43 2.60
N ILE A 193 -15.59 -4.57 3.30
CA ILE A 193 -15.05 -3.73 4.38
C ILE A 193 -15.65 -4.22 5.69
N ILE A 194 -14.81 -4.58 6.65
CA ILE A 194 -15.24 -5.05 7.97
C ILE A 194 -14.90 -4.01 9.02
N GLU A 195 -15.78 -3.82 10.01
CA GLU A 195 -15.54 -3.04 11.22
C GLU A 195 -15.42 -3.99 12.41
N ILE A 196 -14.34 -3.86 13.16
CA ILE A 196 -14.07 -4.65 14.37
C ILE A 196 -13.95 -3.75 15.60
N ASP A 197 -14.52 -4.21 16.71
CA ASP A 197 -14.37 -3.54 18.01
C ASP A 197 -12.99 -3.80 18.65
N ALA A 198 -12.77 -3.23 19.84
CA ALA A 198 -11.50 -3.37 20.57
C ALA A 198 -11.22 -4.81 21.03
N GLU A 199 -12.26 -5.63 21.17
CA GLU A 199 -12.17 -7.05 21.48
C GLU A 199 -11.93 -7.93 20.24
N GLY A 200 -11.96 -7.33 19.05
CA GLY A 200 -11.76 -8.00 17.76
C GLY A 200 -13.02 -8.68 17.22
N ALA A 201 -14.20 -8.37 17.77
CA ALA A 201 -15.46 -8.86 17.23
C ALA A 201 -15.87 -8.01 16.02
N GLU A 202 -16.31 -8.67 14.95
CA GLU A 202 -16.93 -7.99 13.80
C GLU A 202 -18.29 -7.43 14.20
N VAL A 203 -18.44 -6.11 14.09
CA VAL A 203 -19.66 -5.39 14.46
C VAL A 203 -20.42 -4.84 13.25
N SER A 204 -19.76 -4.70 12.11
CA SER A 204 -20.37 -4.28 10.85
C SER A 204 -19.59 -4.82 9.66
N ARG A 205 -20.28 -4.99 8.53
CA ARG A 205 -19.71 -5.41 7.26
C ARG A 205 -20.41 -4.72 6.10
N ILE A 206 -19.62 -4.16 5.20
CA ILE A 206 -20.07 -3.67 3.90
C ILE A 206 -19.67 -4.73 2.88
N ASN A 207 -20.67 -5.30 2.19
CA ASN A 207 -20.42 -6.20 1.08
C ASN A 207 -20.14 -5.40 -0.18
N LEU A 208 -18.94 -4.82 -0.31
CA LEU A 208 -18.64 -3.85 -1.36
C LEU A 208 -18.86 -4.43 -2.77
N TRP A 209 -18.53 -5.70 -2.99
CA TRP A 209 -18.82 -6.38 -4.26
C TRP A 209 -20.33 -6.49 -4.58
N LYS A 210 -21.24 -6.46 -3.60
CA LYS A 210 -22.69 -6.41 -3.85
C LYS A 210 -23.21 -5.00 -4.08
N VAL A 211 -22.47 -4.00 -3.56
CA VAL A 211 -22.80 -2.58 -3.69
C VAL A 211 -22.39 -2.05 -5.07
N LEU A 212 -21.28 -2.56 -5.61
CA LEU A 212 -20.81 -2.23 -6.95
C LEU A 212 -21.58 -3.00 -8.03
N LYS A 213 -21.76 -2.35 -9.20
CA LYS A 213 -22.41 -2.96 -10.36
C LYS A 213 -21.37 -3.37 -11.40
N PRO A 214 -21.42 -4.60 -11.95
CA PRO A 214 -20.48 -5.07 -12.98
C PRO A 214 -20.31 -4.15 -14.19
N GLU A 215 -21.39 -3.50 -14.65
CA GLU A 215 -21.38 -2.55 -15.76
C GLU A 215 -20.64 -1.24 -15.45
N ASP A 216 -20.50 -0.92 -14.16
CA ASP A 216 -19.94 0.32 -13.65
C ASP A 216 -18.51 0.15 -13.10
N ALA A 217 -18.12 -1.09 -12.79
CA ALA A 217 -16.84 -1.47 -12.22
C ALA A 217 -16.13 -2.45 -13.16
N ILE A 218 -15.75 -1.97 -14.34
CA ILE A 218 -15.13 -2.76 -15.40
C ILE A 218 -13.65 -2.99 -15.07
N ILE A 219 -13.22 -4.25 -15.06
CA ILE A 219 -11.82 -4.59 -14.82
C ILE A 219 -10.97 -4.12 -15.99
N CYS A 220 -9.85 -3.47 -15.70
CA CYS A 220 -8.84 -3.14 -16.69
C CYS A 220 -8.49 -4.37 -17.57
N PRO A 221 -8.55 -4.29 -18.92
CA PRO A 221 -8.33 -5.43 -19.81
C PRO A 221 -6.95 -6.10 -19.70
N LEU A 222 -5.99 -5.44 -19.05
CA LEU A 222 -4.64 -5.94 -18.82
C LEU A 222 -4.43 -6.54 -17.42
N GLU A 223 -5.44 -6.48 -16.55
CA GLU A 223 -5.46 -7.18 -15.26
C GLU A 223 -6.07 -8.58 -15.41
N ASN A 224 -5.81 -9.46 -14.45
CA ASN A 224 -6.38 -10.80 -14.45
C ASN A 224 -7.83 -10.80 -13.91
N THR A 225 -8.53 -11.91 -14.08
CA THR A 225 -9.90 -12.11 -13.57
C THR A 225 -9.94 -12.96 -12.29
N TRP A 226 -8.88 -12.95 -11.48
CA TRP A 226 -8.88 -13.63 -10.17
C TRP A 226 -9.49 -12.76 -9.08
N GLU A 227 -9.47 -11.45 -9.23
CA GLU A 227 -9.88 -10.46 -8.23
C GLU A 227 -10.56 -9.27 -8.92
N TRP A 228 -11.77 -8.92 -8.48
CA TRP A 228 -12.58 -7.91 -9.14
C TRP A 228 -12.11 -6.49 -8.84
N THR A 229 -12.13 -6.10 -7.57
CA THR A 229 -12.04 -4.69 -7.17
C THR A 229 -10.62 -4.28 -6.77
N HIS A 230 -9.91 -5.12 -6.01
CA HIS A 230 -8.57 -4.86 -5.48
C HIS A 230 -8.54 -3.53 -4.71
N VAL A 231 -9.36 -3.45 -3.66
CA VAL A 231 -9.41 -2.26 -2.81
C VAL A 231 -8.08 -2.10 -2.08
N ASN A 232 -7.55 -0.87 -2.11
CA ASN A 232 -6.21 -0.56 -1.64
C ASN A 232 -6.13 0.60 -0.65
N SER A 233 -7.25 1.28 -0.39
CA SER A 233 -7.35 2.21 0.72
C SER A 233 -8.77 2.38 1.22
N ILE A 234 -8.87 2.69 2.51
CA ILE A 234 -10.10 3.06 3.21
C ILE A 234 -9.84 4.18 4.20
N GLU A 235 -10.79 5.09 4.33
CA GLU A 235 -10.75 6.19 5.30
C GLU A 235 -12.17 6.54 5.75
N GLN A 236 -12.35 6.90 7.02
CA GLN A 236 -13.61 7.46 7.49
C GLN A 236 -13.68 8.95 7.15
N ILE A 237 -14.78 9.37 6.53
CA ILE A 237 -15.07 10.79 6.27
C ILE A 237 -15.86 11.40 7.44
N PRO A 238 -15.93 12.74 7.58
CA PRO A 238 -16.47 13.40 8.78
C PRO A 238 -17.93 13.07 9.14
N ASP A 239 -18.75 12.61 8.19
CA ASP A 239 -20.14 12.24 8.45
C ASP A 239 -20.34 10.75 8.77
N GLY A 240 -19.24 9.97 8.83
CA GLY A 240 -19.23 8.55 9.16
C GLY A 240 -19.17 7.61 7.97
N GLY A 241 -19.31 8.10 6.73
CA GLY A 241 -19.10 7.29 5.53
C GLY A 241 -17.66 6.79 5.38
N LEU A 242 -17.48 5.75 4.55
CA LEU A 242 -16.15 5.22 4.24
C LEU A 242 -15.79 5.54 2.79
N LEU A 243 -14.70 6.30 2.61
CA LEU A 243 -14.07 6.53 1.31
C LEU A 243 -13.16 5.35 0.99
N PHE A 244 -13.34 4.72 -0.17
CA PHE A 244 -12.52 3.59 -0.63
C PHE A 244 -11.88 3.87 -1.99
N SER A 245 -10.81 3.13 -2.29
CA SER A 245 -10.18 3.10 -3.62
C SER A 245 -10.00 1.67 -4.12
N ALA A 246 -10.67 1.32 -5.21
CA ALA A 246 -10.61 0.05 -5.91
C ALA A 246 -9.73 0.16 -7.17
N ARG A 247 -8.56 -0.51 -7.14
CA ARG A 247 -7.51 -0.37 -8.15
C ARG A 247 -7.89 -0.99 -9.50
N ASN A 248 -8.39 -2.22 -9.50
CA ASN A 248 -8.53 -3.01 -10.74
C ASN A 248 -9.64 -2.48 -11.66
N VAL A 249 -10.61 -1.78 -11.07
CA VAL A 249 -11.73 -1.12 -11.76
C VAL A 249 -11.54 0.40 -11.84
N SER A 250 -10.36 0.90 -11.43
CA SER A 250 -10.00 2.32 -11.38
C SER A 250 -11.11 3.22 -10.84
N THR A 251 -11.61 2.90 -9.64
CA THR A 251 -12.75 3.59 -9.03
C THR A 251 -12.46 3.96 -7.59
N ILE A 252 -12.77 5.20 -7.20
CA ILE A 252 -12.91 5.62 -5.81
C ILE A 252 -14.39 5.87 -5.51
N GLY A 253 -14.80 5.77 -4.25
CA GLY A 253 -16.19 6.00 -3.90
C GLY A 253 -16.42 6.14 -2.40
N ILE A 254 -17.59 6.64 -2.04
CA ILE A 254 -18.05 6.74 -0.65
C ILE A 254 -19.17 5.73 -0.46
N VAL A 255 -19.02 4.87 0.54
CA VAL A 255 -19.99 3.86 0.92
C VAL A 255 -20.39 4.02 2.38
N ASP A 256 -21.68 3.89 2.66
CA ASP A 256 -22.20 3.89 4.03
C ASP A 256 -22.37 2.47 4.55
N PRO A 257 -22.09 2.25 5.85
CA PRO A 257 -22.40 0.98 6.50
C PRO A 257 -23.92 0.70 6.44
N PRO A 258 -24.32 -0.58 6.44
CA PRO A 258 -25.74 -0.94 6.44
C PRO A 258 -26.41 -0.57 7.78
N GLU A 259 -27.70 -0.19 7.72
CA GLU A 259 -28.54 -0.03 8.92
C GLU A 259 -29.07 -1.36 9.46
N ASP A 260 -29.07 -2.40 8.63
CA ASP A 260 -29.58 -3.75 8.89
C ASP A 260 -28.63 -4.84 8.33
N ASP A 261 -29.14 -6.02 7.97
CA ASP A 261 -28.36 -7.11 7.38
C ASP A 261 -28.06 -6.93 5.87
N GLY A 262 -28.26 -5.72 5.34
CA GLY A 262 -27.97 -5.34 3.97
C GLY A 262 -26.46 -5.16 3.65
N PRO A 263 -26.13 -4.90 2.36
CA PRO A 263 -24.74 -4.83 1.90
C PRO A 263 -24.03 -3.49 2.12
N GLY A 264 -24.73 -2.47 2.62
CA GLY A 264 -24.29 -1.06 2.62
C GLY A 264 -24.83 -0.28 1.41
N THR A 265 -24.54 1.02 1.33
CA THR A 265 -25.06 1.91 0.28
C THR A 265 -23.96 2.75 -0.37
N LEU A 266 -23.78 2.64 -1.70
CA LEU A 266 -22.88 3.54 -2.44
C LEU A 266 -23.51 4.92 -2.57
N ARG A 267 -22.85 5.94 -2.02
CA ARG A 267 -23.27 7.34 -2.13
C ARG A 267 -22.69 8.06 -3.33
N TRP A 268 -21.41 7.82 -3.60
CA TRP A 268 -20.67 8.52 -4.64
C TRP A 268 -19.61 7.60 -5.24
N ARG A 269 -19.28 7.84 -6.50
CA ARG A 269 -18.17 7.20 -7.19
C ARG A 269 -17.54 8.14 -8.19
N PHE A 270 -16.24 7.98 -8.38
CA PHE A 270 -15.47 8.64 -9.43
C PHE A 270 -14.43 7.65 -9.97
N GLY A 271 -14.19 7.64 -11.28
CA GLY A 271 -13.40 6.57 -11.89
C GLY A 271 -13.00 6.79 -13.33
N GLN A 272 -12.91 5.70 -14.10
CA GLN A 272 -12.57 5.76 -15.52
C GLN A 272 -13.50 6.70 -16.30
N PRO A 273 -12.97 7.44 -17.30
CA PRO A 273 -11.59 7.39 -17.79
C PRO A 273 -10.60 8.34 -17.08
N GLU A 274 -11.03 9.08 -16.06
CA GLU A 274 -10.26 10.19 -15.49
C GLU A 274 -9.05 9.71 -14.66
N ILE A 275 -9.23 8.63 -13.90
CA ILE A 275 -8.18 7.97 -13.10
C ILE A 275 -7.92 6.54 -13.57
N SER A 276 -6.72 6.02 -13.27
CA SER A 276 -6.35 4.66 -13.63
C SER A 276 -5.46 4.01 -12.58
N HIS A 277 -5.94 2.88 -12.01
CA HIS A 277 -5.20 2.07 -11.03
C HIS A 277 -4.68 2.85 -9.82
N GLN A 278 -5.44 3.87 -9.40
CA GLN A 278 -5.10 4.81 -8.35
C GLN A 278 -4.91 4.13 -6.98
N HIS A 279 -4.21 4.82 -6.08
CA HIS A 279 -4.03 4.46 -4.68
C HIS A 279 -4.32 5.65 -3.77
N HIS A 280 -4.62 5.36 -2.51
CA HIS A 280 -4.74 6.31 -1.42
C HIS A 280 -5.69 7.48 -1.75
N ALA A 281 -6.99 7.18 -1.73
CA ALA A 281 -8.02 8.21 -1.69
C ALA A 281 -8.18 8.68 -0.24
N SER A 282 -8.12 9.99 0.00
CA SER A 282 -8.23 10.57 1.34
C SER A 282 -9.11 11.81 1.33
N TRP A 283 -9.90 12.00 2.38
CA TRP A 283 -10.79 13.15 2.52
C TRP A 283 -10.02 14.37 3.01
N GLN A 284 -10.37 15.55 2.49
CA GLN A 284 -9.73 16.81 2.86
C GLN A 284 -10.71 17.72 3.60
N ASP A 285 -10.20 18.62 4.45
CA ASP A 285 -11.01 19.54 5.26
C ASP A 285 -11.87 20.50 4.42
N ASP A 286 -11.52 20.71 3.15
CA ASP A 286 -12.28 21.52 2.19
C ASP A 286 -13.39 20.72 1.47
N GLY A 287 -13.60 19.46 1.86
CA GLY A 287 -14.63 18.59 1.30
C GLY A 287 -14.23 17.89 0.00
N ARG A 288 -12.98 18.05 -0.45
CA ARG A 288 -12.46 17.39 -1.65
C ARG A 288 -11.82 16.04 -1.31
N VAL A 289 -11.67 15.20 -2.34
CA VAL A 289 -10.96 13.93 -2.26
C VAL A 289 -9.60 14.07 -2.92
N LEU A 290 -8.54 13.82 -2.16
CA LEU A 290 -7.17 13.77 -2.67
C LEU A 290 -6.82 12.33 -3.05
N VAL A 291 -6.22 12.13 -4.23
CA VAL A 291 -5.89 10.78 -4.73
C VAL A 291 -4.53 10.74 -5.42
N TYR A 292 -3.80 9.64 -5.22
CA TYR A 292 -2.63 9.31 -6.04
C TYR A 292 -3.08 8.50 -7.26
N ASP A 293 -3.24 9.16 -8.40
CA ASP A 293 -3.58 8.53 -9.69
C ASP A 293 -2.31 7.91 -10.29
N ASN A 294 -2.10 6.61 -10.08
CA ASN A 294 -0.92 5.89 -10.57
C ASN A 294 -0.79 5.95 -12.10
N GLY A 295 -1.92 5.93 -12.82
CA GLY A 295 -1.98 6.03 -14.27
C GLY A 295 -1.57 4.76 -15.02
N MET A 296 -1.42 3.62 -14.33
CA MET A 296 -1.14 2.34 -14.99
C MET A 296 -2.28 1.99 -15.94
N HIS A 297 -1.94 1.59 -17.18
CA HIS A 297 -2.90 1.22 -18.23
C HIS A 297 -3.92 2.32 -18.60
N ARG A 298 -3.59 3.60 -18.37
CA ARG A 298 -4.45 4.72 -18.79
C ARG A 298 -4.81 4.60 -20.27
N LEU A 299 -6.09 4.76 -20.59
CA LEU A 299 -6.61 4.53 -21.95
C LEU A 299 -6.22 5.62 -22.96
N GLN A 300 -5.97 6.85 -22.49
CA GLN A 300 -5.89 8.03 -23.34
C GLN A 300 -4.46 8.55 -23.58
N ASP A 301 -3.45 8.01 -22.89
CA ASP A 301 -2.09 8.55 -22.90
C ASP A 301 -1.07 7.46 -22.49
N LEU A 302 0.22 7.78 -22.52
CA LEU A 302 1.25 6.98 -21.85
C LEU A 302 0.96 6.88 -20.35
N ALA A 303 1.53 5.88 -19.68
CA ALA A 303 1.41 5.73 -18.24
C ALA A 303 2.31 6.75 -17.53
N TYR A 304 1.70 7.55 -16.65
CA TYR A 304 2.37 8.49 -15.76
C TYR A 304 1.48 8.73 -14.54
N SER A 305 2.09 9.09 -13.42
CA SER A 305 1.36 9.36 -12.18
C SER A 305 1.00 10.82 -12.05
N ARG A 306 -0.09 11.09 -11.33
CA ARG A 306 -0.52 12.43 -10.94
C ARG A 306 -1.13 12.39 -9.54
N ILE A 307 -1.24 13.57 -8.94
CA ILE A 307 -2.01 13.80 -7.73
C ILE A 307 -3.18 14.67 -8.13
N LEU A 308 -4.39 14.21 -7.82
CA LEU A 308 -5.62 14.92 -8.13
C LEU A 308 -6.33 15.31 -6.83
N SER A 309 -6.98 16.48 -6.85
CA SER A 309 -7.96 16.90 -5.86
C SER A 309 -9.31 16.95 -6.55
N ILE A 310 -10.27 16.13 -6.13
CA ILE A 310 -11.54 15.89 -6.80
C ILE A 310 -12.68 16.43 -5.94
N ASP A 311 -13.63 17.11 -6.57
CA ASP A 311 -14.86 17.55 -5.95
C ASP A 311 -15.92 16.44 -6.04
N PRO A 312 -16.35 15.83 -4.92
CA PRO A 312 -17.37 14.78 -4.98
C PRO A 312 -18.78 15.30 -5.28
N GLU A 313 -19.03 16.62 -5.22
CA GLU A 313 -20.33 17.21 -5.56
C GLU A 313 -20.48 17.48 -7.06
N THR A 314 -19.37 17.77 -7.75
CA THR A 314 -19.36 18.19 -9.16
C THR A 314 -18.59 17.28 -10.11
N ASP A 315 -17.82 16.32 -9.57
CA ASP A 315 -16.85 15.49 -10.29
C ASP A 315 -15.73 16.29 -11.00
N GLU A 316 -15.59 17.60 -10.72
CA GLU A 316 -14.49 18.41 -11.22
C GLU A 316 -13.20 18.15 -10.42
N PHE A 317 -12.06 18.13 -11.10
CA PHE A 317 -10.77 17.87 -10.45
C PHE A 317 -9.67 18.83 -10.87
N ASP A 318 -8.76 19.07 -9.93
CA ASP A 318 -7.52 19.81 -10.13
C ASP A 318 -6.32 18.86 -10.11
N VAL A 319 -5.33 19.14 -10.95
CA VAL A 319 -4.03 18.46 -10.87
C VAL A 319 -3.17 19.19 -9.84
N VAL A 320 -3.04 18.60 -8.65
CA VAL A 320 -2.19 19.11 -7.57
C VAL A 320 -0.71 18.98 -7.94
N PHE A 321 -0.33 17.84 -8.53
CA PHE A 321 1.04 17.59 -8.96
C PHE A 321 1.11 16.57 -10.09
N GLN A 322 2.04 16.79 -11.00
CA GLN A 322 2.47 15.82 -12.02
C GLN A 322 3.91 16.14 -12.44
N GLY A 323 4.59 15.20 -13.11
CA GLY A 323 5.88 15.49 -13.72
C GLY A 323 5.79 16.51 -14.86
N ASP A 324 6.87 17.24 -15.10
CA ASP A 324 7.06 18.05 -16.31
C ASP A 324 8.47 17.81 -16.89
N PRO A 325 8.62 16.99 -17.95
CA PRO A 325 7.57 16.21 -18.61
C PRO A 325 6.96 15.10 -17.73
N ARG A 326 5.73 14.70 -18.05
CA ARG A 326 4.86 13.84 -17.21
C ARG A 326 5.49 12.50 -16.82
N GLU A 327 6.28 11.92 -17.73
CA GLU A 327 6.91 10.61 -17.57
C GLU A 327 8.01 10.59 -16.50
N GLN A 328 8.45 11.76 -16.00
CA GLN A 328 9.43 11.85 -14.92
C GLN A 328 8.85 11.53 -13.53
N PHE A 329 7.53 11.37 -13.44
CA PHE A 329 6.85 10.95 -12.22
C PHE A 329 5.92 9.78 -12.53
N PHE A 330 6.32 8.58 -12.08
CA PHE A 330 5.54 7.39 -12.33
C PHE A 330 5.80 6.31 -11.29
N SER A 331 4.74 5.91 -10.59
CA SER A 331 4.67 4.69 -9.78
C SER A 331 3.52 3.83 -10.26
N ALA A 332 3.85 2.68 -10.83
CA ALA A 332 2.92 1.70 -11.42
C ALA A 332 1.87 1.12 -10.46
N HIS A 333 2.18 1.10 -9.17
CA HIS A 333 1.42 0.47 -8.10
C HIS A 333 1.88 1.07 -6.76
N ILE A 334 1.19 0.74 -5.66
CA ILE A 334 1.41 1.33 -4.33
C ILE A 334 1.40 2.86 -4.41
N SER A 335 2.03 3.56 -3.46
CA SER A 335 2.06 5.02 -3.35
C SER A 335 0.93 5.61 -2.50
N GLY A 336 1.10 6.89 -2.17
CA GLY A 336 0.08 7.69 -1.54
C GLY A 336 0.47 9.15 -1.48
N VAL A 337 -0.49 9.98 -1.11
CA VAL A 337 -0.30 11.42 -0.86
C VAL A 337 -1.00 11.83 0.43
N ALA A 338 -0.43 12.75 1.19
CA ALA A 338 -1.10 13.40 2.32
C ALA A 338 -0.85 14.91 2.29
N ARG A 339 -1.89 15.71 2.49
CA ARG A 339 -1.75 17.16 2.71
C ARG A 339 -1.10 17.42 4.08
N LEU A 340 -0.24 18.42 4.14
CA LEU A 340 0.52 18.81 5.32
C LEU A 340 -0.03 20.13 5.90
N PRO A 341 0.26 20.46 7.17
CA PRO A 341 -0.28 21.67 7.83
C PRO A 341 0.07 23.02 7.17
N ASN A 342 1.04 23.05 6.27
CA ASN A 342 1.45 24.23 5.50
C ASN A 342 0.89 24.23 4.06
N ASP A 343 -0.13 23.40 3.79
CA ASP A 343 -0.76 23.17 2.48
C ASP A 343 0.15 22.53 1.41
N ASN A 344 1.35 22.10 1.81
CA ASN A 344 2.16 21.24 0.96
C ASN A 344 1.62 19.80 0.97
N HIS A 345 2.12 18.98 0.06
CA HIS A 345 1.74 17.57 -0.02
C HIS A 345 2.97 16.68 0.16
N LEU A 346 2.91 15.74 1.11
CA LEU A 346 3.86 14.64 1.17
C LEU A 346 3.41 13.57 0.19
N VAL A 347 4.29 13.24 -0.75
CA VAL A 347 4.08 12.25 -1.80
C VAL A 347 4.98 11.04 -1.54
N THR A 348 4.37 9.87 -1.53
CA THR A 348 5.06 8.58 -1.52
C THR A 348 5.05 8.03 -2.94
N GLU A 349 6.16 8.14 -3.67
CA GLU A 349 6.38 7.40 -4.93
C GLU A 349 6.86 5.99 -4.60
N GLY A 350 5.89 5.11 -4.30
CA GLY A 350 6.15 3.91 -3.53
C GLY A 350 7.03 2.89 -4.26
N ALA A 351 6.84 2.68 -5.57
CA ALA A 351 7.61 1.70 -6.34
C ALA A 351 9.10 2.06 -6.45
N ALA A 352 9.43 3.35 -6.35
CA ALA A 352 10.81 3.85 -6.34
C ALA A 352 11.37 4.05 -4.92
N GLY A 353 10.52 3.90 -3.89
CA GLY A 353 10.87 4.19 -2.49
C GLY A 353 11.20 5.66 -2.24
N ARG A 354 10.74 6.57 -3.09
CA ARG A 354 11.03 8.02 -2.98
C ARG A 354 9.87 8.70 -2.26
N LEU A 355 10.19 9.42 -1.20
CA LEU A 355 9.29 10.32 -0.51
C LEU A 355 9.68 11.75 -0.85
N PHE A 356 8.73 12.60 -1.19
CA PHE A 356 9.03 14.01 -1.43
C PHE A 356 7.88 14.91 -1.01
N GLU A 357 8.22 16.12 -0.59
CA GLU A 357 7.25 17.16 -0.31
C GLU A 357 7.19 18.13 -1.48
N VAL A 358 5.98 18.40 -1.96
CA VAL A 358 5.71 19.38 -3.00
C VAL A 358 4.88 20.53 -2.44
N ASP A 359 5.26 21.76 -2.77
CA ASP A 359 4.48 22.93 -2.38
C ASP A 359 3.40 23.33 -3.40
N SER A 360 2.62 24.37 -3.07
CA SER A 360 1.52 24.84 -3.92
C SER A 360 1.93 25.30 -5.33
N GLN A 361 3.23 25.47 -5.59
CA GLN A 361 3.76 25.81 -6.91
C GLN A 361 4.28 24.58 -7.67
N GLY A 362 4.07 23.37 -7.15
CA GLY A 362 4.58 22.14 -7.75
C GLY A 362 6.09 21.95 -7.56
N THR A 363 6.74 22.72 -6.67
CA THR A 363 8.19 22.58 -6.44
C THR A 363 8.46 21.52 -5.38
N VAL A 364 9.38 20.58 -5.65
CA VAL A 364 9.91 19.68 -4.64
C VAL A 364 10.77 20.46 -3.64
N VAL A 365 10.39 20.45 -2.36
CA VAL A 365 11.05 21.22 -1.28
C VAL A 365 11.68 20.34 -0.21
N TRP A 366 11.40 19.03 -0.24
CA TRP A 366 12.08 18.02 0.56
C TRP A 366 12.03 16.69 -0.21
N GLU A 367 13.09 15.91 -0.16
CA GLU A 367 13.16 14.59 -0.81
C GLU A 367 14.03 13.64 0.01
N TRP A 368 13.51 12.42 0.19
CA TRP A 368 14.19 11.32 0.83
C TRP A 368 13.94 10.03 0.04
N VAL A 369 14.98 9.22 -0.16
CA VAL A 369 14.88 7.93 -0.87
C VAL A 369 15.20 6.80 0.09
N SER A 370 14.31 5.83 0.21
CA SER A 370 14.43 4.72 1.13
C SER A 370 15.70 3.90 0.89
N PRO A 371 16.61 3.79 1.90
CA PRO A 371 17.74 2.87 1.85
C PRO A 371 17.34 1.44 2.23
N PHE A 372 16.09 1.23 2.68
CA PHE A 372 15.64 -0.06 3.22
C PHE A 372 15.23 -0.97 2.07
N GLN A 373 16.05 -1.98 1.82
CA GLN A 373 15.81 -2.96 0.76
C GLN A 373 15.14 -4.22 1.31
N MET A 374 14.20 -4.75 0.53
CA MET A 374 13.55 -6.04 0.77
C MET A 374 13.56 -6.87 -0.50
N LYS A 375 13.27 -8.18 -0.37
CA LYS A 375 13.00 -9.02 -1.53
C LYS A 375 11.51 -9.04 -1.83
N GLN A 376 11.14 -8.64 -3.03
CA GLN A 376 9.80 -8.73 -3.57
C GLN A 376 9.81 -9.66 -4.78
N ARG A 377 9.04 -10.75 -4.71
CA ARG A 377 8.99 -11.81 -5.74
C ARG A 377 10.37 -12.35 -6.17
N GLY A 378 11.37 -12.26 -5.30
CA GLY A 378 12.74 -12.72 -5.55
C GLY A 378 13.73 -11.63 -5.98
N ASP A 379 13.25 -10.43 -6.31
CA ASP A 379 14.07 -9.30 -6.73
C ASP A 379 14.22 -8.28 -5.59
N LEU A 380 15.32 -7.53 -5.59
CA LEU A 380 15.53 -6.45 -4.63
C LEU A 380 14.64 -5.26 -4.99
N ALA A 381 13.95 -4.73 -3.98
CA ALA A 381 13.12 -3.53 -4.06
C ALA A 381 13.34 -2.68 -2.80
N ASN A 382 12.93 -1.42 -2.84
CA ASN A 382 12.85 -0.52 -1.69
C ASN A 382 11.43 0.07 -1.56
N TRP A 383 10.43 -0.75 -1.89
CA TRP A 383 9.03 -0.34 -1.98
C TRP A 383 8.47 0.15 -0.66
N VAL A 384 7.80 1.30 -0.70
CA VAL A 384 7.09 1.90 0.43
C VAL A 384 5.61 2.00 0.06
N PHE A 385 4.73 1.35 0.83
CA PHE A 385 3.29 1.39 0.55
C PHE A 385 2.73 2.80 0.79
N ARG A 386 2.96 3.32 1.99
CA ARG A 386 2.55 4.66 2.44
C ARG A 386 3.57 5.22 3.42
N ALA A 387 3.62 6.55 3.53
CA ALA A 387 4.38 7.27 4.55
C ALA A 387 3.53 8.43 5.09
N TRP A 388 3.75 8.78 6.35
CA TRP A 388 2.97 9.78 7.07
C TRP A 388 3.90 10.80 7.72
N ARG A 389 3.54 12.08 7.70
CA ARG A 389 4.30 13.12 8.43
C ARG A 389 3.48 13.68 9.57
N TYR A 390 4.05 13.55 10.76
CA TYR A 390 3.46 14.05 11.99
C TYR A 390 4.18 15.32 12.42
N GLY A 391 3.40 16.37 12.74
CA GLY A 391 3.93 17.56 13.37
C GLY A 391 4.58 17.23 14.72
N ALA A 392 5.53 18.05 15.17
CA ALA A 392 6.19 17.84 16.47
C ALA A 392 5.22 17.96 17.66
N ASP A 393 4.06 18.57 17.45
CA ASP A 393 2.95 18.74 18.38
C ASP A 393 1.88 17.62 18.27
N TYR A 394 2.05 16.66 17.36
CA TYR A 394 1.17 15.49 17.27
C TYR A 394 1.16 14.74 18.60
N SER A 395 -0.03 14.43 19.12
CA SER A 395 -0.22 13.84 20.46
C SER A 395 0.50 12.50 20.63
N GLY A 396 0.60 11.68 19.58
CA GLY A 396 1.34 10.42 19.61
C GLY A 396 2.85 10.58 19.86
N LEU A 397 3.41 11.78 19.67
CA LEU A 397 4.82 12.10 19.95
C LEU A 397 5.01 12.82 21.29
N ALA A 398 3.94 13.13 22.02
CA ALA A 398 4.02 13.90 23.26
C ALA A 398 4.89 13.20 24.32
N GLY A 399 5.88 13.92 24.85
CA GLY A 399 6.79 13.41 25.87
C GLY A 399 7.80 12.36 25.40
N ARG A 400 7.88 12.09 24.08
CA ARG A 400 8.85 11.16 23.51
C ARG A 400 10.18 11.85 23.24
N GLU A 401 11.28 11.17 23.54
CA GLU A 401 12.62 11.62 23.16
C GLU A 401 12.91 11.13 21.73
N LEU A 402 13.06 12.06 20.79
CA LEU A 402 13.32 11.75 19.38
C LEU A 402 14.74 12.18 19.04
N ASN A 403 15.70 11.28 19.24
CA ASN A 403 17.12 11.56 19.12
C ASN A 403 17.83 10.57 18.19
N ALA A 404 18.34 11.07 17.08
CA ALA A 404 19.05 10.25 16.08
C ALA A 404 20.32 9.58 16.62
N ASP A 405 20.95 10.14 17.66
CA ASP A 405 22.16 9.57 18.28
C ASP A 405 21.86 8.27 19.02
N GLN A 406 20.63 8.07 19.51
CA GLN A 406 20.19 6.80 20.10
C GLN A 406 20.10 5.67 19.05
N HIS A 407 20.03 6.03 17.77
CA HIS A 407 19.96 5.11 16.63
C HIS A 407 21.18 5.23 15.70
N ILE A 408 22.31 5.75 16.20
CA ILE A 408 23.47 6.10 15.36
C ILE A 408 24.02 4.92 14.55
N ASP A 409 24.08 3.72 15.13
CA ASP A 409 24.59 2.53 14.44
C ASP A 409 23.64 2.08 13.32
N PHE A 410 22.33 2.18 13.54
CA PHE A 410 21.33 1.90 12.51
C PHE A 410 21.42 2.94 11.38
N ASN A 411 21.55 4.21 11.72
CA ASN A 411 21.73 5.28 10.75
C ASN A 411 23.00 5.09 9.90
N ARG A 412 24.14 4.74 10.51
CA ARG A 412 25.40 4.46 9.79
C ARG A 412 25.27 3.24 8.88
N LEU A 413 24.65 2.16 9.37
CA LEU A 413 24.44 0.94 8.60
C LEU A 413 23.69 1.21 7.29
N HIS A 414 22.74 2.16 7.32
CA HIS A 414 21.92 2.53 6.17
C HIS A 414 22.39 3.80 5.44
N GLY A 415 23.59 4.32 5.78
CA GLY A 415 24.16 5.51 5.13
C GLY A 415 23.36 6.79 5.32
N LEU A 416 22.59 6.90 6.42
CA LEU A 416 21.80 8.08 6.76
C LEU A 416 22.61 9.16 7.51
N VAL A 417 23.81 8.80 7.95
CA VAL A 417 24.82 9.68 8.57
C VAL A 417 26.22 9.21 8.14
N GLU A 418 27.21 10.10 8.21
CA GLU A 418 28.62 9.81 7.92
C GLU A 418 29.32 8.95 8.99
#